data_AF-A0A6G3XF36-F1
#
_entry.id   AF-A0A6G3XF36-F1
#
_cell.length_a   1.000
_cell.length_b   1.000
_cell.length_c   1.000
_cell.angle_alpha   90.00
_cell.angle_beta   90.00
_cell.angle_gamma   90.00
#
_symmetry.space_group_name_H-M   'P 1'
#
loop_
_entity.id
_entity.type
_entity.pdbx_description
1 polymer ?
#
loop_
_entity_poly.entity_id
_entity_poly.type
_entity_poly.pdbx_seq_one_letter_code
_entity_poly.pdbx_strand_id
1 'polypeptide(L)' 'RDTRTGEQVVLKEARPYAGLAADGADAVARLERERTALEQLAGLDCVPAVRDVFEVGDHHFLVLQYIPGTTLN' A
#
# COMPACT_ATOMS: atom_id res chain seq x y z
N ARG A 1 -2.22 13.58 3.77
CA ARG A 1 -2.60 14.16 2.46
C ARG A 1 -1.34 14.21 1.61
N ASP A 2 -1.44 13.97 0.31
CA ASP A 2 -0.33 14.18 -0.61
C ASP A 2 -0.03 15.69 -0.64
N THR A 3 1.23 16.06 -0.39
CA THR A 3 1.65 17.47 -0.30
C THR A 3 1.78 18.13 -1.67
N ARG A 4 1.85 17.36 -2.75
CA ARG A 4 1.98 17.83 -4.14
C ARG A 4 0.62 18.15 -4.75
N THR A 5 -0.40 17.39 -4.40
CA THR A 5 -1.75 17.47 -5.01
C THR A 5 -2.84 17.90 -4.03
N GLY A 6 -2.60 17.79 -2.71
CA GLY A 6 -3.62 18.01 -1.68
C GLY A 6 -4.61 16.87 -1.49
N GLU A 7 -4.52 15.81 -2.30
CA GLU A 7 -5.41 14.65 -2.26
C GLU A 7 -5.27 13.87 -0.95
N GLN A 8 -6.37 13.28 -0.50
CA GLN A 8 -6.33 12.31 0.59
C GLN A 8 -5.82 10.97 0.05
N VAL A 9 -4.94 10.34 0.82
CA VAL A 9 -4.27 9.09 0.44
C VAL A 9 -4.23 8.17 1.65
N VAL A 10 -4.09 6.87 1.38
CA VAL A 10 -3.76 5.86 2.39
C VAL A 10 -2.27 5.57 2.30
N LEU A 11 -1.57 5.66 3.43
CA LEU A 11 -0.17 5.31 3.54
C LEU A 11 -0.06 3.98 4.28
N LYS A 12 0.52 2.97 3.63
CA LYS A 12 0.86 1.69 4.26
C LYS A 12 2.36 1.65 4.51
N GLU A 13 2.75 1.32 5.74
CA GLU A 13 4.15 1.14 6.15
C GLU A 13 4.45 -0.35 6.33
N ALA A 14 5.52 -0.82 5.71
CA ALA A 14 6.11 -2.13 5.97
C ALA A 14 7.51 -1.95 6.57
N ARG A 15 7.70 -2.54 7.74
CA ARG A 15 8.98 -2.53 8.44
C ARG A 15 9.70 -3.87 8.16
N PRO A 16 10.98 -3.87 7.76
CA PRO A 16 11.72 -5.09 7.52
C PRO A 16 11.61 -6.06 8.70
N TYR A 17 11.43 -7.35 8.40
CA TYR A 17 11.36 -8.44 9.39
C TYR A 17 10.16 -8.39 10.36
N ALA A 18 9.29 -7.38 10.27
CA ALA A 18 8.11 -7.28 11.12
C ALA A 18 6.94 -8.09 10.56
N GLY A 19 6.07 -8.57 11.45
CA GLY A 19 4.81 -9.20 11.05
C GLY A 19 5.00 -10.43 10.16
N LEU A 20 5.92 -11.32 10.54
CA LEU A 20 6.13 -12.61 9.89
C LEU A 20 4.82 -13.40 9.89
N ALA A 21 4.37 -13.77 8.70
CA ALA A 21 3.27 -14.69 8.50
C ALA A 21 3.75 -16.15 8.58
N ALA A 22 2.80 -17.09 8.63
CA ALA A 22 3.11 -18.52 8.71
C ALA A 22 3.91 -19.06 7.50
N ASP A 23 3.86 -18.37 6.36
CA ASP A 23 4.64 -18.66 5.15
C ASP A 23 6.06 -18.05 5.19
N GLY A 24 6.43 -17.40 6.29
CA GLY A 24 7.71 -16.71 6.44
C GLY A 24 7.78 -15.34 5.77
N ALA A 25 6.70 -14.85 5.16
CA ALA A 25 6.68 -13.53 4.55
C ALA A 25 6.62 -12.44 5.63
N ASP A 26 7.57 -11.51 5.59
CA ASP A 26 7.53 -10.32 6.43
C ASP A 26 6.60 -9.25 5.85
N ALA A 27 6.52 -8.10 6.52
CA ALA A 27 5.70 -6.99 6.06
C ALA A 27 6.11 -6.47 4.68
N VAL A 28 7.40 -6.46 4.34
CA VAL A 28 7.90 -5.97 3.06
C VAL A 28 7.46 -6.89 1.93
N ALA A 29 7.66 -8.20 2.10
CA ALA A 29 7.21 -9.20 1.13
C ALA A 29 5.69 -9.14 0.91
N ARG A 30 4.90 -8.90 1.97
CA ARG A 30 3.44 -8.75 1.85
C ARG A 30 3.05 -7.45 1.14
N LEU A 31 3.74 -6.34 1.44
CA LEU A 31 3.48 -5.06 0.80
C LEU A 31 3.78 -5.10 -0.70
N GLU A 32 4.86 -5.76 -1.10
CA GLU A 32 5.21 -5.89 -2.52
C GLU A 32 4.27 -6.81 -3.30
N ARG A 33 3.77 -7.88 -2.68
CA ARG A 33 2.70 -8.70 -3.27
C ARG A 33 1.43 -7.88 -3.49
N GLU A 34 1.06 -7.05 -2.52
CA GLU A 34 -0.10 -6.17 -2.64
C GLU A 34 0.10 -5.16 -3.77
N ARG A 35 1.24 -4.47 -3.81
CA ARG A 35 1.58 -3.55 -4.89
C ARG A 35 1.47 -4.23 -6.27
N THR A 36 2.08 -5.41 -6.41
CA THR A 36 2.06 -6.17 -7.67
C THR A 36 0.63 -6.49 -8.11
N ALA A 37 -0.22 -6.95 -7.18
CA ALA A 37 -1.62 -7.25 -7.49
C ALA A 37 -2.42 -5.99 -7.89
N LEU A 38 -2.22 -4.87 -7.19
CA LEU A 38 -2.88 -3.60 -7.51
C LEU A 38 -2.44 -3.06 -8.87
N GLU A 39 -1.15 -3.14 -9.20
CA GLU A 39 -0.61 -2.73 -10.50
C GLU A 39 -1.15 -3.61 -11.64
N GLN A 40 -1.26 -4.93 -11.43
CA GLN A 40 -1.83 -5.86 -12.41
C GLN A 40 -3.33 -5.64 -12.67
N LEU A 41 -4.06 -5.18 -11.66
CA LEU A 41 -5.51 -4.93 -11.73
C LEU A 41 -5.84 -3.45 -12.00
N ALA A 42 -4.84 -2.64 -12.34
CA ALA A 42 -5.02 -1.22 -12.60
C ALA A 42 -6.01 -0.95 -13.74
N GLY A 43 -6.81 0.10 -13.59
CA GLY A 43 -7.83 0.51 -14.57
C GLY A 43 -9.24 -0.02 -14.29
N LEU A 44 -9.42 -0.88 -13.27
CA LEU A 44 -10.74 -1.26 -12.77
C LEU A 44 -11.24 -0.24 -11.75
N ASP A 45 -12.50 0.18 -11.85
CA ASP A 45 -13.12 1.16 -10.94
C ASP A 45 -13.13 0.71 -9.47
N CYS A 46 -13.09 -0.60 -9.23
CA CYS A 46 -13.11 -1.18 -7.89
C CYS A 46 -11.72 -1.36 -7.25
N VAL A 47 -10.64 -1.04 -7.97
CA VAL A 47 -9.26 -1.23 -7.50
C VAL A 47 -8.64 0.13 -7.19
N PRO A 48 -8.12 0.37 -5.97
CA PRO A 48 -7.49 1.64 -5.65
C PRO A 48 -6.18 1.81 -6.42
N ALA A 49 -5.99 3.00 -7.01
CA ALA A 49 -4.75 3.31 -7.73
C ALA A 49 -3.54 3.41 -6.79
N VAL A 50 -2.41 2.84 -7.19
CA VAL A 50 -1.09 3.10 -6.59
C VAL A 50 -0.66 4.51 -6.98
N ARG A 51 -0.39 5.37 -5.98
CA ARG A 51 0.00 6.77 -6.16
C ARG A 51 1.49 6.99 -6.04
N ASP A 52 2.15 6.25 -5.16
CA ASP A 52 3.59 6.35 -4.94
C ASP A 52 4.13 5.13 -4.19
N VAL A 53 5.43 4.90 -4.31
CA VAL A 53 6.18 3.88 -3.55
C VAL A 53 7.54 4.47 -3.20
N PHE A 54 7.91 4.43 -1.92
CA PHE A 54 9.19 4.97 -1.48
C PHE A 54 9.67 4.32 -0.17
N GLU A 55 10.94 4.55 0.16
CA GLU A 55 11.57 4.05 1.37
C GLU A 55 12.06 5.19 2.26
N VAL A 56 11.93 5.04 3.58
CA VAL A 56 12.50 5.96 4.58
C VAL A 56 13.02 5.15 5.76
N GLY A 57 14.32 5.25 6.04
CA GLY A 57 14.94 4.53 7.17
C GLY A 57 14.66 3.03 7.13
N ASP A 58 14.89 2.41 5.97
CA ASP A 58 14.62 1.00 5.63
C ASP A 58 13.15 0.58 5.66
N HIS A 59 12.22 1.47 5.96
CA HIS A 59 10.79 1.16 5.91
C HIS A 59 10.24 1.42 4.52
N HIS A 60 9.44 0.48 4.03
CA HIS A 60 8.80 0.56 2.73
C HIS A 60 7.41 1.17 2.87
N PHE A 61 7.09 2.11 1.99
CA PHE A 61 5.80 2.80 1.99
C PHE A 61 5.09 2.60 0.66
N LEU A 62 3.81 2.23 0.73
CA LEU A 62 2.90 2.18 -0.41
C LEU A 62 1.82 3.22 -0.22
N VAL A 63 1.73 4.17 -1.15
CA VAL A 63 0.71 5.21 -1.16
C VAL A 63 -0.41 4.79 -2.10
N LEU A 64 -1.62 4.69 -1.57
CA LEU A 64 -2.81 4.33 -2.34
C LEU A 64 -3.81 5.48 -2.38
N GLN A 65 -4.63 5.47 -3.43
CA GLN A 65 -5.86 6.27 -3.51
C GLN A 65 -6.72 6.02 -2.26
N TYR A 66 -7.23 7.10 -1.68
CA TYR A 66 -8.25 7.01 -0.64
C TYR A 66 -9.62 6.74 -1.28
N ILE A 67 -10.30 5.68 -0.84
CA ILE A 67 -11.67 5.36 -1.23
C ILE A 67 -12.60 5.75 -0.07
N PRO A 68 -13.54 6.69 -0.28
CA PRO A 68 -14.51 7.07 0.74
C PRO A 68 -15.44 5.90 1.07
N GLY A 69 -15.69 5.68 2.37
CA GLY A 69 -16.61 4.66 2.83
C GLY A 69 -16.26 4.17 4.23
N THR A 70 -17.04 3.21 4.71
CA THR A 70 -16.77 2.48 5.94
C THR A 70 -16.36 1.05 5.60
N THR A 71 -15.49 0.48 6.43
CA THR A 71 -15.21 -0.96 6.38
C THR A 71 -16.52 -1.73 6.59
N LEU A 72 -16.69 -2.85 5.89
CA LEU A 72 -17.91 -3.66 5.94
C LEU A 72 -18.05 -4.49 7.24
N ASN A 73 -17.01 -4.53 8.09
CA ASN A 73 -16.86 -5.46 9.21
C ASN A 73 -17.79 -5.18 10.39
#